data_AF-M3VH08-F1
#
_entry.id   AF-M3VH08-F1
#
_cell.length_a   1.000
_cell.length_b   1.000
_cell.length_c   1.000
_cell.angle_alpha   90.00
_cell.angle_beta   90.00
_cell.angle_gamma   90.00
#
_symmetry.space_group_name_H-M   'P 1'
#
loop_
_entity.id
_entity.type
_entity.pdbx_description
1 polymer ?
#
loop_
_entity_poly.entity_id
_entity_poly.type
_entity_poly.pdbx_seq_one_letter_code
_entity_poly.pdbx_strand_id
1 'polypeptide(L)'
;MSKFAYERSKWQHRVQVAQDAKKDLANLGQALDNLVGHNYFGIGCEEGTEVYTRLRDLVSAGVQRLSEYSAEASTLEATARSAESTLATADAESASQFRTPPR
;
A
#
# COMPACT_ATOMS: atom_id res chain seq x y z
N MET A 1 -19.58 -27.74 -2.74
CA MET A 1 -18.11 -27.65 -2.53
C MET A 1 -17.57 -26.60 -3.48
N SER A 2 -17.26 -25.39 -2.97
CA SER A 2 -16.73 -24.31 -3.80
C SER A 2 -15.29 -24.64 -4.16
N LYS A 3 -15.06 -24.96 -5.44
CA LYS A 3 -13.72 -25.18 -6.01
C LYS A 3 -12.96 -23.86 -5.84
N PHE A 4 -11.78 -23.88 -5.23
CA PHE A 4 -10.84 -22.75 -5.23
C PHE A 4 -10.37 -22.48 -6.67
N ALA A 5 -11.26 -22.01 -7.54
CA ALA A 5 -10.92 -21.62 -8.89
C ALA A 5 -10.13 -20.31 -8.80
N TYR A 6 -8.94 -20.30 -9.35
CA TYR A 6 -8.18 -19.08 -9.55
C TYR A 6 -9.03 -18.11 -10.38
N GLU A 7 -9.33 -16.96 -9.80
CA GLU A 7 -10.04 -15.88 -10.49
C GLU A 7 -9.09 -14.70 -10.64
N ARG A 8 -8.53 -14.58 -11.85
CA ARG A 8 -7.58 -13.52 -12.20
C ARG A 8 -8.08 -12.11 -11.83
N SER A 9 -9.36 -11.82 -12.09
CA SER A 9 -9.97 -10.52 -11.78
C SER A 9 -9.93 -10.17 -10.29
N LYS A 10 -10.10 -11.16 -9.40
CA LYS A 10 -10.00 -10.95 -7.94
C LYS A 10 -8.58 -10.66 -7.50
N TRP A 11 -7.58 -11.32 -8.08
CA TRP A 11 -6.17 -11.06 -7.79
C TRP A 11 -5.72 -9.70 -8.30
N GLN A 12 -6.11 -9.33 -9.52
CA GLN A 12 -5.86 -8.00 -10.07
C GLN A 12 -6.50 -6.90 -9.22
N HIS A 13 -7.72 -7.13 -8.73
CA HIS A 13 -8.37 -6.18 -7.81
C HIS A 13 -7.59 -6.00 -6.50
N ARG A 14 -7.06 -7.08 -5.91
CA ARG A 14 -6.21 -6.99 -4.70
C ARG A 14 -4.92 -6.20 -4.95
N VAL A 15 -4.28 -6.41 -6.10
CA VAL A 15 -3.11 -5.61 -6.52
C VAL A 15 -3.49 -4.14 -6.62
N GLN A 16 -4.61 -3.81 -7.27
CA GLN A 16 -5.07 -2.43 -7.42
C GLN A 16 -5.34 -1.76 -6.07
N VAL A 17 -6.04 -2.44 -5.15
CA VAL A 17 -6.32 -1.92 -3.81
C VAL A 17 -5.03 -1.61 -3.04
N ALA A 18 -4.01 -2.47 -3.14
CA ALA A 18 -2.71 -2.22 -2.51
C ALA A 18 -1.98 -1.01 -3.13
N GLN A 19 -2.07 -0.83 -4.44
CA GLN A 19 -1.51 0.34 -5.13
C GLN A 19 -2.22 1.64 -4.74
N ASP A 20 -3.54 1.62 -4.67
CA ASP A 20 -4.35 2.77 -4.26
C ASP A 20 -4.02 3.17 -2.81
N ALA A 21 -3.98 2.19 -1.89
CA ALA A 21 -3.59 2.43 -0.50
C ALA A 21 -2.19 3.05 -0.38
N LYS A 22 -1.21 2.53 -1.12
CA LYS A 22 0.15 3.10 -1.17
C LYS A 22 0.16 4.56 -1.58
N LYS A 23 -0.60 4.90 -2.63
CA LYS A 23 -0.73 6.27 -3.16
C LYS A 23 -1.40 7.20 -2.15
N ASP A 24 -2.50 6.75 -1.54
CA ASP A 24 -3.26 7.56 -0.60
C ASP A 24 -2.46 7.85 0.68
N LEU A 25 -1.71 6.87 1.19
CA LEU A 25 -0.81 7.06 2.33
C LEU A 25 0.29 8.07 2.05
N ALA A 26 0.89 8.02 0.84
CA ALA A 26 1.91 8.98 0.43
C ALA A 26 1.33 10.41 0.30
N ASN A 27 0.14 10.54 -0.31
CA ASN A 27 -0.55 11.82 -0.43
C ASN A 27 -0.90 12.42 0.93
N LEU A 28 -1.38 11.59 1.86
CA LEU A 28 -1.69 12.02 3.23
C LEU A 28 -0.43 12.50 3.96
N GLY A 29 0.69 11.77 3.83
CA GLY A 29 1.98 12.18 4.40
C GLY A 29 2.41 13.56 3.91
N GLN A 30 2.32 13.81 2.60
CA GLN A 30 2.65 15.12 2.02
C GLN A 30 1.69 16.23 2.50
N ALA A 31 0.40 15.93 2.60
CA ALA A 31 -0.60 16.91 3.07
C ALA A 31 -0.35 17.31 4.53
N LEU A 32 0.02 16.36 5.39
CA LEU A 32 0.36 16.61 6.78
C LEU A 32 1.63 17.46 6.93
N ASP A 33 2.67 17.16 6.15
CA ASP A 33 3.92 17.93 6.15
C ASP A 33 3.69 19.39 5.72
N ASN A 34 2.92 19.58 4.65
CA ASN A 34 2.53 20.91 4.17
C ASN A 34 1.69 21.70 5.19
N LEU A 35 0.79 21.03 5.92
CA LEU A 35 -0.08 21.66 6.93
C LEU A 35 0.74 22.23 8.10
N VAL A 36 1.80 21.52 8.50
CA VAL A 36 2.69 22.00 9.56
C VAL A 36 3.64 23.07 9.06
N GLY A 37 4.22 22.90 7.87
CA GLY A 37 5.19 23.86 7.30
C GLY A 37 4.66 25.28 7.11
N HIS A 38 3.34 25.44 6.98
CA HIS A 38 2.68 26.75 6.84
C HIS A 38 2.12 27.31 8.16
N ASN A 39 2.37 26.69 9.31
CA ASN A 39 1.79 27.13 10.57
C ASN A 39 2.50 28.38 11.11
N TYR A 40 1.73 29.46 11.26
CA TYR A 40 2.18 30.77 11.78
C TYR A 40 2.88 30.69 13.14
N PHE A 41 2.48 29.76 14.01
CA PHE A 41 3.13 29.59 15.33
C PHE A 41 4.59 29.14 15.24
N GLY A 42 5.02 28.62 14.09
CA GLY A 42 6.42 28.25 13.83
C GLY A 42 7.25 29.33 13.12
N ILE A 43 6.62 30.41 12.64
CA ILE A 43 7.28 31.47 11.87
C ILE A 43 6.90 32.82 12.49
N GLY A 44 7.78 33.34 13.35
CA GLY A 44 7.67 34.71 13.87
C GLY A 44 6.78 34.88 15.12
N CYS A 45 6.34 33.79 15.76
CA CYS A 45 5.65 33.81 17.05
C CYS A 45 6.49 33.08 18.12
N GLU A 46 7.20 33.85 18.95
CA GLU A 46 8.05 33.29 20.00
C GLU A 46 7.22 32.55 21.06
N GLU A 47 6.05 33.08 21.42
CA GLU A 47 5.14 32.48 22.41
C GLU A 47 4.53 31.16 21.92
N GLY A 48 4.41 30.99 20.60
CA GLY A 48 3.85 29.79 19.95
C GLY A 48 4.87 28.68 19.68
N THR A 49 6.17 28.95 19.85
CA THR A 49 7.25 28.07 19.38
C THR A 49 7.21 26.68 20.02
N GLU A 50 6.89 26.59 21.31
CA GLU A 50 6.82 25.31 22.00
C GLU A 50 5.63 24.47 21.52
N VAL A 51 4.46 25.10 21.34
CA VAL A 51 3.26 24.43 20.82
C VAL A 51 3.47 23.97 19.39
N TYR A 52 4.08 24.82 18.56
CA TYR A 52 4.44 24.47 17.18
C TYR A 52 5.41 23.29 17.12
N THR A 53 6.45 23.28 17.94
CA THR A 53 7.44 22.20 17.97
C THR A 53 6.80 20.87 18.34
N ARG A 54 5.95 20.84 19.38
CA ARG A 54 5.20 19.64 19.78
C ARG A 54 4.27 19.14 18.66
N LEU A 55 3.57 20.05 17.99
CA LEU A 55 2.71 19.71 16.85
C LEU A 55 3.53 19.12 15.69
N ARG A 56 4.65 19.76 15.35
CA ARG A 56 5.55 19.31 14.29
C ARG A 56 6.08 17.91 14.59
N ASP A 57 6.57 17.67 15.79
CA ASP A 57 7.12 16.37 16.17
C ASP A 57 6.04 15.27 16.14
N LEU A 58 4.81 15.57 16.59
CA LEU A 58 3.66 14.67 16.49
C LEU A 58 3.35 14.32 15.03
N VAL A 59 3.30 15.32 14.16
CA VAL A 59 3.00 15.14 12.74
C VAL A 59 4.10 14.38 12.04
N SER A 60 5.38 14.70 12.28
CA SER A 60 6.52 13.98 11.73
C SER A 60 6.50 12.50 12.14
N ALA A 61 6.18 12.18 13.39
CA ALA A 61 5.99 10.80 13.83
C ALA A 61 4.82 10.11 13.11
N GLY A 62 3.73 10.84 12.84
CA GLY A 62 2.62 10.35 12.03
C GLY A 62 3.01 10.07 10.58
N VAL A 63 3.73 10.99 9.93
CA VAL A 63 4.25 10.84 8.57
C VAL A 63 5.19 9.64 8.46
N GLN A 64 6.04 9.42 9.46
CA GLN A 64 6.91 8.23 9.51
C GLN A 64 6.09 6.93 9.52
N ARG A 65 5.05 6.84 10.34
CA ARG A 65 4.15 5.66 10.35
C ARG A 65 3.40 5.47 9.03
N LEU A 66 2.96 6.56 8.40
CA LEU A 66 2.31 6.48 7.07
C LEU A 66 3.28 5.94 6.02
N SER A 67 4.56 6.28 6.11
CA SER A 67 5.63 5.73 5.26
C SER A 67 5.81 4.22 5.49
N GLU A 68 5.81 3.78 6.75
CA GLU A 68 5.86 2.35 7.12
C GLU A 68 4.66 1.59 6.53
N TYR A 69 3.44 2.09 6.69
CA TYR A 69 2.24 1.49 6.10
C TYR A 69 2.28 1.49 4.56
N SER A 70 2.88 2.51 3.94
CA SER A 70 3.07 2.55 2.49
C SER A 70 4.01 1.43 2.02
N ALA A 71 5.06 1.14 2.79
CA ALA A 71 5.97 0.02 2.52
C ALA A 71 5.27 -1.34 2.70
N GLU A 72 4.42 -1.49 3.71
CA GLU A 72 3.58 -2.69 3.90
C GLU A 72 2.60 -2.88 2.73
N ALA A 73 1.94 -1.82 2.27
CA ALA A 73 1.07 -1.86 1.09
C ALA A 73 1.86 -2.26 -0.17
N SER A 74 3.09 -1.76 -0.33
CA SER A 74 3.97 -2.16 -1.44
C SER A 74 4.38 -3.64 -1.34
N THR A 75 4.56 -4.16 -0.14
CA THR A 75 4.84 -5.59 0.10
C THR A 75 3.63 -6.43 -0.27
N LEU A 76 2.43 -6.01 0.15
CA LEU A 76 1.17 -6.67 -0.19
C LEU A 76 0.93 -6.71 -1.70
N GLU A 77 1.21 -5.61 -2.41
CA GLU A 77 1.16 -5.55 -3.87
C GLU A 77 2.07 -6.62 -4.49
N ALA A 78 3.34 -6.68 -4.06
CA ALA A 78 4.32 -7.64 -4.57
C ALA A 78 3.89 -9.08 -4.29
N THR A 79 3.41 -9.39 -3.09
CA THR A 79 2.87 -10.71 -2.74
C THR A 79 1.67 -11.08 -3.59
N ALA A 80 0.74 -10.15 -3.82
CA ALA A 80 -0.44 -10.39 -4.64
C ALA A 80 -0.08 -10.66 -6.11
N ARG A 81 0.88 -9.92 -6.67
CA ARG A 81 1.40 -10.16 -8.03
C ARG A 81 2.10 -11.51 -8.14
N SER A 82 2.92 -11.87 -7.15
CA SER A 82 3.59 -13.16 -7.12
C SER A 82 2.58 -14.30 -7.07
N ALA A 83 1.55 -14.19 -6.22
CA ALA A 83 0.49 -15.19 -6.13
C ALA A 83 -0.34 -15.28 -7.42
N GLU A 84 -0.68 -14.15 -8.08
CA GLU A 84 -1.33 -14.15 -9.40
C GLU A 84 -0.50 -14.96 -10.41
N SER A 85 0.81 -14.71 -10.47
CA SER A 85 1.70 -15.41 -11.39
C SER A 85 1.80 -16.90 -11.09
N THR A 86 2.00 -17.29 -9.84
CA THR A 86 2.13 -18.70 -9.45
C THR A 86 0.85 -19.49 -9.73
N LEU A 87 -0.32 -18.91 -9.43
CA LEU A 87 -1.60 -19.57 -9.68
C LEU A 87 -1.92 -19.66 -11.18
N ALA A 88 -1.58 -18.63 -11.96
CA ALA A 88 -1.73 -18.68 -13.42
C ALA A 88 -0.88 -19.80 -14.06
N THR A 89 0.36 -19.99 -13.58
CA THR A 89 1.23 -21.09 -14.04
C THR A 89 0.65 -22.45 -13.66
N ALA A 90 0.22 -22.62 -12.41
CA ALA A 90 -0.36 -23.88 -11.93
C ALA A 90 -1.63 -24.29 -12.69
N ASP A 91 -2.48 -23.32 -13.03
CA ASP A 91 -3.66 -23.54 -13.87
C ASP A 91 -3.29 -23.95 -15.29
N ALA A 92 -2.28 -23.32 -15.89
CA ALA A 92 -1.80 -23.65 -17.23
C ALA A 92 -1.17 -25.06 -17.30
N GLU A 93 -0.36 -25.42 -16.31
CA GLU A 93 0.24 -26.76 -16.19
C GLU A 93 -0.83 -27.83 -16.02
N SER A 94 -1.80 -27.60 -15.11
CA SER A 94 -2.93 -28.51 -14.90
C SER A 94 -3.74 -28.70 -16.20
N ALA A 95 -4.05 -27.60 -16.91
CA ALA A 95 -4.76 -27.66 -18.18
C ALA A 95 -4.01 -28.45 -19.26
N SER A 96 -2.67 -28.42 -19.27
CA SER A 96 -1.85 -29.18 -20.22
C SER A 96 -1.83 -30.68 -19.93
N GLN A 97 -1.81 -31.08 -18.65
CA GLN A 97 -1.84 -32.48 -18.23
C GLN A 97 -3.18 -33.15 -18.55
N PHE A 98 -4.30 -32.43 -18.39
CA PHE A 98 -5.63 -32.95 -18.75
C PHE A 98 -5.90 -33.03 -20.26
N ARG A 99 -5.11 -32.33 -21.09
CA ARG A 99 -5.25 -32.35 -22.57
C ARG A 99 -4.45 -33.46 -23.24
N THR A 100 -3.57 -34.16 -22.52
CA THR A 100 -2.74 -35.23 -23.10
C THR A 100 -3.36 -36.59 -22.71
N PRO A 101 -3.98 -37.33 -23.65
CA PRO A 101 -4.53 -38.65 -23.32
C PRO A 101 -3.37 -39.62 -23.02
N PRO A 102 -3.53 -40.54 -22.05
CA PRO A 102 -2.55 -41.59 -21.81
C PRO A 102 -2.42 -42.46 -23.07
N ARG A 103 -1.18 -42.76 -23.46
CA ARG A 103 -0.85 -43.73 -24.51
C ARG A 103 -1.18 -45.15 -24.09
#